data_AF-A0A6L7WS76-F1
#
_entry.id   AF-A0A6L7WS76-F1
#
_cell.length_a   1.000
_cell.length_b   1.000
_cell.length_c   1.000
_cell.angle_alpha   90.00
_cell.angle_beta   90.00
_cell.angle_gamma   90.00
#
_symmetry.space_group_name_H-M   'P 1'
#
loop_
_entity.id
_entity.type
_entity.pdbx_description
1 polymer ?
#
loop_
_entity_poly.entity_id
_entity_poly.type
_entity_poly.pdbx_seq_one_letter_code
_entity_poly.pdbx_strand_id
1 'polypeptide(L)'
;MADLRRRLIRCIGDPDERFVEDPVRMLRAVAFAARLDFRLHGPVREGIARQRAEIRNASPARLVEEMYKLLRSGVAARIFKRLSRTGLLRHIAPEVNRPRSAALWRSLEALDAYRARFDAAPDALSNAILLGSLVAPVQEIDLTPPRRDPRGASLRVSLGDLPVARRDVEHLRQVLSLQPLLRDPGLPPRRIRGILARASLPDALTWLEIHGEDSEALARWRDLVSHGVRAPRRRRRRGRRRSRRAPVPE
;
A
#
# COMPACT_ATOMS: atom_id res chain seq x y z
N MET A 1 5.17 -24.65 -27.70
CA MET A 1 5.22 -23.45 -28.57
C MET A 1 3.86 -22.94 -29.07
N ALA A 2 2.87 -23.82 -29.37
CA ALA A 2 1.58 -23.37 -29.90
C ALA A 2 0.78 -22.44 -28.96
N ASP A 3 0.73 -22.74 -27.65
CA ASP A 3 0.00 -21.92 -26.67
C ASP A 3 0.64 -20.53 -26.47
N LEU A 4 1.96 -20.42 -26.53
CA LEU A 4 2.67 -19.13 -26.49
C LEU A 4 2.29 -18.25 -27.69
N ARG A 5 2.26 -18.84 -28.90
CA ARG A 5 1.81 -18.13 -30.11
C ARG A 5 0.34 -17.70 -30.02
N ARG A 6 -0.50 -18.52 -29.38
CA ARG A 6 -1.93 -18.22 -29.15
C ARG A 6 -2.18 -17.35 -27.92
N ARG A 7 -1.15 -17.00 -27.16
CA ARG A 7 -1.24 -16.25 -25.88
C ARG A 7 -2.24 -16.88 -24.91
N LEU A 8 -2.13 -18.20 -24.70
CA LEU A 8 -3.02 -18.98 -23.84
C LEU A 8 -2.32 -19.48 -22.59
N ILE A 9 -2.99 -19.34 -21.44
CA ILE A 9 -2.66 -20.04 -20.20
C ILE A 9 -3.48 -21.33 -20.16
N ARG A 10 -2.77 -22.46 -20.16
CA ARG A 10 -3.33 -23.82 -20.13
C ARG A 10 -2.86 -24.53 -18.85
N CYS A 11 -3.73 -25.31 -18.23
CA CYS A 11 -3.36 -26.20 -17.13
C CYS A 11 -2.74 -27.49 -17.68
N ILE A 12 -1.77 -28.05 -16.97
CA ILE A 12 -1.25 -29.39 -17.25
C ILE A 12 -2.12 -30.40 -16.50
N GLY A 13 -2.84 -31.25 -17.24
CA GLY A 13 -3.87 -32.14 -16.70
C GLY A 13 -5.27 -31.50 -16.72
N ASP A 14 -6.22 -32.12 -16.01
CA ASP A 14 -7.58 -31.60 -15.86
C ASP A 14 -7.63 -30.40 -14.88
N PRO A 15 -8.08 -29.21 -15.31
CA PRO A 15 -8.23 -28.06 -14.41
C PRO A 15 -9.03 -28.34 -13.14
N ASP A 16 -10.11 -29.13 -13.20
CA ASP A 16 -10.97 -29.35 -12.02
C ASP A 16 -10.20 -30.11 -10.92
N GLU A 17 -9.58 -31.25 -11.26
CA GLU A 17 -8.76 -32.03 -10.32
C GLU A 17 -7.63 -31.18 -9.73
N ARG A 18 -6.94 -30.40 -10.58
CA ARG A 18 -5.79 -29.60 -10.15
C ARG A 18 -6.18 -28.45 -9.23
N PHE A 19 -7.37 -27.88 -9.39
CA PHE A 19 -7.86 -26.81 -8.52
C PHE A 19 -8.38 -27.31 -7.19
N VAL A 20 -8.92 -28.53 -7.13
CA VAL A 20 -9.24 -29.17 -5.85
C VAL A 20 -7.95 -29.52 -5.08
N GLU A 21 -6.95 -30.08 -5.77
CA GLU A 21 -5.65 -30.45 -5.16
C GLU A 21 -4.87 -29.24 -4.60
N ASP A 22 -4.82 -28.13 -5.34
CA ASP A 22 -4.18 -26.88 -4.89
C ASP A 22 -4.95 -25.67 -5.42
N PRO A 23 -5.92 -25.14 -4.65
CA PRO A 23 -6.79 -24.05 -5.10
C PRO A 23 -6.05 -22.76 -5.47
N VAL A 24 -4.85 -22.55 -4.92
CA VAL A 24 -3.98 -21.40 -5.23
C VAL A 24 -3.59 -21.38 -6.72
N ARG A 25 -3.65 -22.51 -7.43
CA ARG A 25 -3.41 -22.57 -8.88
C ARG A 25 -4.38 -21.70 -9.67
N MET A 26 -5.62 -21.52 -9.20
CA MET A 26 -6.58 -20.61 -9.83
C MET A 26 -6.10 -19.15 -9.79
N LEU A 27 -5.60 -18.70 -8.62
CA LEU A 27 -5.00 -17.36 -8.46
C LEU A 27 -3.82 -17.18 -9.39
N ARG A 28 -2.91 -18.17 -9.43
CA ARG A 28 -1.71 -18.13 -10.28
C ARG A 28 -2.08 -18.09 -11.77
N ALA A 29 -3.05 -18.89 -12.21
CA ALA A 29 -3.52 -18.89 -13.60
C ALA A 29 -4.04 -17.51 -14.02
N VAL A 30 -4.87 -16.86 -13.18
CA VAL A 30 -5.36 -15.50 -13.45
C VAL A 30 -4.22 -14.48 -13.42
N ALA A 31 -3.29 -14.60 -12.47
CA ALA A 31 -2.14 -13.72 -12.36
C ALA A 31 -1.21 -13.80 -13.57
N PHE A 32 -0.90 -15.00 -14.06
CA PHE A 32 -0.10 -15.19 -15.28
C PHE A 32 -0.82 -14.66 -16.51
N ALA A 33 -2.12 -14.95 -16.65
CA ALA A 33 -2.93 -14.42 -17.75
C ALA A 33 -2.94 -12.89 -17.75
N ALA A 34 -3.00 -12.27 -16.56
CA ALA A 34 -2.89 -10.82 -16.44
C ALA A 34 -1.48 -10.35 -16.84
N ARG A 35 -0.42 -10.85 -16.20
CA ARG A 35 0.97 -10.39 -16.40
C ARG A 35 1.42 -10.45 -17.86
N LEU A 36 1.17 -11.58 -18.51
CA LEU A 36 1.61 -11.83 -19.88
C LEU A 36 0.67 -11.26 -20.94
N ASP A 37 -0.44 -10.65 -20.52
CA ASP A 37 -1.56 -10.28 -21.41
C ASP A 37 -2.11 -11.46 -22.21
N PHE A 38 -2.21 -12.62 -21.57
CA PHE A 38 -2.72 -13.85 -22.15
C PHE A 38 -4.20 -14.05 -21.78
N ARG A 39 -4.84 -14.96 -22.51
CA ARG A 39 -6.20 -15.43 -22.23
C ARG A 39 -6.14 -16.78 -21.51
N LEU A 40 -7.12 -17.04 -20.65
CA LEU A 40 -7.29 -18.38 -20.08
C LEU A 40 -7.87 -19.30 -21.15
N HIS A 41 -7.30 -20.51 -21.28
CA HIS A 41 -7.90 -21.57 -22.08
C HIS A 41 -9.32 -21.90 -21.57
N GLY A 42 -10.25 -22.28 -22.45
CA GLY A 42 -11.68 -22.49 -22.12
C GLY A 42 -11.89 -23.38 -20.89
N PRO A 43 -11.36 -24.63 -20.89
CA PRO A 43 -11.35 -25.52 -19.74
C PRO A 43 -10.79 -24.92 -18.44
N VAL A 44 -9.74 -24.09 -18.51
CA VAL A 44 -9.18 -23.44 -17.31
C VAL A 44 -10.16 -22.41 -16.75
N ARG A 45 -10.78 -21.61 -17.63
CA ARG A 45 -11.78 -20.62 -17.24
C ARG A 45 -13.02 -21.28 -16.64
N GLU A 46 -13.49 -22.36 -17.24
CA GLU A 46 -14.64 -23.13 -16.78
C GLU A 46 -14.35 -23.84 -15.45
N GLY A 47 -13.18 -24.48 -15.31
CA GLY A 47 -12.71 -25.05 -14.06
C GLY A 47 -12.64 -24.02 -12.94
N ILE A 48 -12.13 -22.80 -13.20
CA ILE A 48 -12.17 -21.71 -12.21
C ILE A 48 -13.61 -21.35 -11.85
N ALA A 49 -14.54 -21.30 -12.81
CA ALA A 49 -15.92 -20.96 -12.54
C ALA A 49 -16.62 -21.99 -11.63
N ARG A 50 -16.32 -23.28 -11.82
CA ARG A 50 -16.82 -24.39 -10.99
C ARG A 50 -16.15 -24.43 -9.62
N GLN A 51 -14.82 -24.37 -9.58
CA GLN A 51 -14.01 -24.65 -8.38
C GLN A 51 -13.62 -23.41 -7.56
N ARG A 52 -13.95 -22.18 -7.97
CA ARG A 52 -13.58 -20.94 -7.23
C ARG A 52 -13.92 -20.90 -5.74
N ALA A 53 -14.86 -21.71 -5.26
CA ALA A 53 -15.14 -21.82 -3.82
C ALA A 53 -14.04 -22.56 -3.05
N GLU A 54 -13.36 -23.51 -3.69
CA GLU A 54 -12.25 -24.30 -3.13
C GLU A 54 -11.09 -23.44 -2.66
N ILE A 55 -10.98 -22.19 -3.13
CA ILE A 55 -9.96 -21.26 -2.66
C ILE A 55 -10.01 -21.04 -1.14
N ARG A 56 -11.18 -21.25 -0.50
CA ARG A 56 -11.33 -21.18 0.96
C ARG A 56 -10.64 -22.32 1.70
N ASN A 57 -10.38 -23.44 1.03
CA ASN A 57 -9.67 -24.60 1.56
C ASN A 57 -8.15 -24.46 1.45
N ALA A 58 -7.65 -23.45 0.71
CA ALA A 58 -6.22 -23.14 0.68
C ALA A 58 -5.74 -22.58 2.02
N SER A 59 -4.47 -22.86 2.35
CA SER A 59 -3.83 -22.28 3.54
C SER A 59 -3.95 -20.74 3.54
N PRO A 60 -4.56 -20.13 4.58
CA PRO A 60 -4.73 -18.68 4.64
C PRO A 60 -3.41 -17.90 4.59
N ALA A 61 -2.35 -18.44 5.21
CA ALA A 61 -1.02 -17.84 5.15
C ALA A 61 -0.47 -17.82 3.71
N ARG A 62 -0.61 -18.92 2.97
CA ARG A 62 -0.20 -19.00 1.55
C ARG A 62 -1.00 -18.00 0.70
N LEU A 63 -2.29 -17.84 0.96
CA LEU A 63 -3.11 -16.85 0.25
C LEU A 63 -2.61 -15.43 0.51
N VAL A 64 -2.31 -15.04 1.75
CA VAL A 64 -1.75 -13.72 2.08
C VAL A 64 -0.43 -13.47 1.34
N GLU A 65 0.48 -14.45 1.36
CA GLU A 65 1.75 -14.35 0.63
C GLU A 65 1.54 -14.15 -0.87
N GLU A 66 0.65 -14.93 -1.47
CA GLU A 66 0.32 -14.78 -2.89
C GLU A 66 -0.29 -13.39 -3.16
N MET A 67 -1.21 -12.90 -2.33
CA MET A 67 -1.79 -11.56 -2.48
C MET A 67 -0.71 -10.46 -2.48
N TYR A 68 0.28 -10.52 -1.58
CA TYR A 68 1.39 -9.59 -1.60
C TYR A 68 2.26 -9.71 -2.87
N LYS A 69 2.50 -10.93 -3.38
CA LYS A 69 3.19 -11.13 -4.67
C LYS A 69 2.40 -10.58 -5.85
N LEU A 70 1.06 -10.63 -5.81
CA LEU A 70 0.22 -10.02 -6.84
C LEU A 70 0.34 -8.49 -6.81
N LEU A 71 0.32 -7.88 -5.63
CA LEU A 71 0.45 -6.43 -5.46
C LEU A 71 1.84 -5.91 -5.87
N ARG A 72 2.93 -6.66 -5.62
CA ARG A 72 4.30 -6.28 -6.03
C ARG A 72 4.59 -6.41 -7.53
N SER A 73 3.64 -6.91 -8.31
CA SER A 73 3.91 -7.34 -9.70
C SER A 73 4.01 -6.23 -10.73
N GLY A 74 3.58 -5.00 -10.41
CA GLY A 74 3.51 -3.88 -11.35
C GLY A 74 2.35 -3.95 -12.34
N VAL A 75 1.46 -4.94 -12.19
CA VAL A 75 0.20 -5.07 -12.95
C VAL A 75 -0.95 -5.51 -12.04
N ALA A 76 -0.86 -5.15 -10.74
CA ALA A 76 -1.82 -5.48 -9.71
C ALA A 76 -3.24 -5.05 -10.10
N ALA A 77 -3.43 -3.85 -10.63
CA ALA A 77 -4.75 -3.39 -11.04
C ALA A 77 -5.41 -4.34 -12.06
N ARG A 78 -4.65 -4.79 -13.07
CA ARG A 78 -5.13 -5.74 -14.08
C ARG A 78 -5.39 -7.13 -13.48
N ILE A 79 -4.54 -7.60 -12.57
CA ILE A 79 -4.73 -8.88 -11.87
C ILE A 79 -6.02 -8.85 -11.06
N PHE A 80 -6.20 -7.86 -10.18
CA PHE A 80 -7.35 -7.79 -9.28
C PHE A 80 -8.66 -7.55 -10.03
N LYS A 81 -8.67 -6.77 -11.12
CA LYS A 81 -9.83 -6.67 -12.01
C LYS A 81 -10.20 -8.03 -12.61
N ARG A 82 -9.23 -8.85 -13.02
CA ARG A 82 -9.49 -10.20 -13.55
C ARG A 82 -9.96 -11.16 -12.45
N LEU A 83 -9.37 -11.11 -11.25
CA LEU A 83 -9.81 -11.91 -10.10
C LEU A 83 -11.24 -11.58 -9.65
N SER A 84 -11.63 -10.30 -9.73
CA SER A 84 -13.02 -9.90 -9.49
C SER A 84 -13.95 -10.51 -10.54
N ARG A 85 -13.60 -10.44 -11.83
CA ARG A 85 -14.39 -11.00 -12.94
C ARG A 85 -14.55 -12.53 -12.88
N THR A 86 -13.53 -13.27 -12.42
CA THR A 86 -13.67 -14.72 -12.21
C THR A 86 -14.50 -15.05 -10.97
N GLY A 87 -14.68 -14.08 -10.08
CA GLY A 87 -15.37 -14.23 -8.80
C GLY A 87 -14.52 -14.90 -7.73
N LEU A 88 -13.20 -14.97 -7.90
CA LEU A 88 -12.30 -15.49 -6.86
C LEU A 88 -12.22 -14.53 -5.67
N LEU A 89 -12.18 -13.21 -5.91
CA LEU A 89 -12.04 -12.23 -4.83
C LEU A 89 -13.18 -12.31 -3.80
N ARG A 90 -14.40 -12.68 -4.20
CA ARG A 90 -15.52 -12.80 -3.26
C ARG A 90 -15.33 -13.91 -2.21
N HIS A 91 -14.48 -14.88 -2.52
CA HIS A 91 -14.16 -15.99 -1.62
C HIS A 91 -12.91 -15.73 -0.78
N ILE A 92 -12.07 -14.77 -1.20
CA ILE A 92 -10.78 -14.46 -0.56
C ILE A 92 -10.89 -13.20 0.30
N ALA A 93 -11.36 -12.10 -0.28
CA ALA A 93 -11.43 -10.78 0.33
C ALA A 93 -12.67 -10.04 -0.22
N PRO A 94 -13.88 -10.32 0.32
CA PRO A 94 -15.14 -9.81 -0.24
C PRO A 94 -15.23 -8.27 -0.23
N GLU A 95 -14.65 -7.61 0.76
CA GLU A 95 -14.46 -6.16 0.86
C GLU A 95 -13.75 -5.54 -0.37
N VAL A 96 -12.81 -6.28 -0.97
CA VAL A 96 -12.05 -5.88 -2.16
C VAL A 96 -12.80 -6.28 -3.44
N ASN A 97 -13.74 -7.23 -3.36
CA ASN A 97 -14.55 -7.70 -4.48
C ASN A 97 -15.66 -6.70 -4.89
N ARG A 98 -15.41 -5.39 -4.81
CA ARG A 98 -16.39 -4.40 -5.27
C ARG A 98 -16.15 -4.06 -6.74
N PRO A 99 -17.03 -4.49 -7.67
CA PRO A 99 -16.94 -4.12 -9.08
C PRO A 99 -17.14 -2.61 -9.35
N ARG A 100 -17.33 -1.78 -8.31
CA ARG A 100 -17.63 -0.34 -8.40
C ARG A 100 -16.65 0.59 -7.67
N SER A 101 -15.60 0.08 -7.02
CA SER A 101 -14.65 0.99 -6.34
C SER A 101 -13.67 1.59 -7.34
N ALA A 102 -14.03 2.72 -7.96
CA ALA A 102 -13.11 3.52 -8.76
C ALA A 102 -11.86 3.92 -7.94
N ALA A 103 -12.01 4.14 -6.63
CA ALA A 103 -10.92 4.44 -5.72
C ALA A 103 -9.92 3.27 -5.61
N LEU A 104 -10.38 2.03 -5.48
CA LEU A 104 -9.52 0.85 -5.44
C LEU A 104 -8.69 0.72 -6.72
N TRP A 105 -9.34 0.86 -7.88
CA TRP A 105 -8.64 0.74 -9.15
C TRP A 105 -7.61 1.84 -9.35
N ARG A 106 -7.93 3.09 -9.00
CA ARG A 106 -6.95 4.19 -9.02
C ARG A 106 -5.77 3.93 -8.09
N SER A 107 -6.03 3.43 -6.88
CA SER A 107 -4.97 3.12 -5.91
C SER A 107 -4.03 2.02 -6.42
N LEU A 108 -4.58 0.94 -7.00
CA LEU A 108 -3.75 -0.13 -7.59
C LEU A 108 -3.03 0.33 -8.87
N GLU A 109 -3.63 1.21 -9.67
CA GLU A 109 -3.00 1.79 -10.86
C GLU A 109 -1.83 2.72 -10.47
N ALA A 110 -2.00 3.51 -9.41
CA ALA A 110 -0.92 4.34 -8.86
C ALA A 110 0.22 3.49 -8.29
N LEU A 111 -0.10 2.40 -7.59
CA LEU A 111 0.88 1.41 -7.12
C LEU A 111 1.65 0.79 -8.30
N ASP A 112 0.95 0.39 -9.36
CA ASP A 112 1.56 -0.16 -10.57
C ASP A 112 2.46 0.86 -11.27
N ALA A 113 2.01 2.11 -11.38
CA ALA A 113 2.80 3.22 -11.96
C ALA A 113 4.06 3.52 -11.16
N TYR A 114 4.01 3.43 -9.83
CA TYR A 114 5.20 3.54 -8.99
C TYR A 114 6.15 2.36 -9.20
N ARG A 115 5.63 1.13 -9.18
CA ARG A 115 6.44 -0.09 -9.39
C ARG A 115 7.11 -0.11 -10.76
N ALA A 116 6.49 0.45 -11.80
CA ALA A 116 7.03 0.49 -13.16
C ALA A 116 8.32 1.34 -13.30
N ARG A 117 8.64 2.18 -12.30
CA ARG A 117 9.87 3.01 -12.29
C ARG A 117 11.14 2.22 -11.95
N PHE A 118 11.01 0.94 -11.60
CA PHE A 118 12.09 0.09 -11.12
C PHE A 118 12.14 -1.21 -11.93
N ASP A 119 13.33 -1.79 -12.11
CA ASP A 119 13.45 -3.11 -12.75
C ASP A 119 12.88 -4.21 -11.84
N ALA A 120 13.25 -4.17 -10.55
CA ALA A 120 12.77 -5.07 -9.50
C ALA A 120 11.81 -4.37 -8.53
N ALA A 121 11.05 -5.14 -7.74
CA ALA A 121 10.17 -4.55 -6.74
C ALA A 121 11.02 -3.89 -5.64
N PRO A 122 10.89 -2.56 -5.43
CA PRO A 122 11.72 -1.88 -4.46
C PRO A 122 11.30 -2.25 -3.02
N ASP A 123 12.25 -2.23 -2.09
CA ASP A 123 12.00 -2.48 -0.66
C ASP A 123 11.01 -1.48 -0.06
N ALA A 124 10.94 -0.28 -0.64
CA ALA A 124 9.96 0.75 -0.31
C ALA A 124 8.49 0.28 -0.45
N LEU A 125 8.21 -0.75 -1.26
CA LEU A 125 6.91 -1.41 -1.28
C LEU A 125 6.79 -2.39 -0.12
N SER A 126 6.78 -1.88 1.10
CA SER A 126 6.59 -2.69 2.31
C SER A 126 5.21 -3.34 2.32
N ASN A 127 5.03 -4.41 3.11
CA ASN A 127 3.73 -5.08 3.22
C ASN A 127 2.63 -4.14 3.70
N ALA A 128 2.95 -3.15 4.53
CA ALA A 128 1.99 -2.13 4.95
C ALA A 128 1.52 -1.26 3.78
N ILE A 129 2.42 -0.83 2.90
CA ILE A 129 2.07 -0.06 1.69
C ILE A 129 1.19 -0.91 0.77
N LEU A 130 1.55 -2.16 0.54
CA LEU A 130 0.79 -3.08 -0.30
C LEU A 130 -0.61 -3.34 0.27
N LEU A 131 -0.68 -3.66 1.57
CA LEU A 131 -1.94 -3.85 2.29
C LEU A 131 -2.81 -2.60 2.20
N GLY A 132 -2.26 -1.44 2.55
CA GLY A 132 -2.99 -0.17 2.53
C GLY A 132 -3.50 0.20 1.14
N SER A 133 -2.72 -0.03 0.10
CA SER A 133 -3.15 0.21 -1.31
C SER A 133 -4.35 -0.67 -1.70
N LEU A 134 -4.53 -1.80 -1.03
CA LEU A 134 -5.65 -2.70 -1.25
C LEU A 134 -6.87 -2.36 -0.38
N VAL A 135 -6.67 -2.03 0.89
CA VAL A 135 -7.76 -1.89 1.87
C VAL A 135 -8.24 -0.46 2.09
N ALA A 136 -7.34 0.54 2.11
CA ALA A 136 -7.68 1.93 2.43
C ALA A 136 -8.70 2.56 1.46
N PRO A 137 -8.73 2.21 0.16
CA PRO A 137 -9.75 2.74 -0.75
C PRO A 137 -11.15 2.16 -0.56
N VAL A 138 -11.31 1.09 0.23
CA VAL A 138 -12.59 0.36 0.37
C VAL A 138 -13.04 0.15 1.81
N GLN A 139 -12.19 0.48 2.79
CA GLN A 139 -12.45 0.34 4.22
C GLN A 139 -12.06 1.61 4.96
N GLU A 140 -12.80 1.94 6.01
CA GLU A 140 -12.39 2.98 6.96
C GLU A 140 -11.32 2.42 7.90
N ILE A 141 -10.16 3.08 7.92
CA ILE A 141 -9.05 2.75 8.81
C ILE A 141 -9.00 3.84 9.88
N ASP A 142 -9.33 3.50 11.12
CA ASP A 142 -9.18 4.37 12.27
C ASP A 142 -7.68 4.46 12.60
N LEU A 143 -7.26 5.67 12.89
CA LEU A 143 -5.83 5.96 13.04
C LEU A 143 -5.49 6.16 14.51
N THR A 144 -6.50 6.07 15.38
CA THR A 144 -6.35 6.16 16.83
C THR A 144 -5.41 5.06 17.28
N PRO A 145 -4.36 5.40 18.02
CA PRO A 145 -3.54 4.37 18.66
C PRO A 145 -4.44 3.46 19.49
N PRO A 146 -4.15 2.16 19.61
CA PRO A 146 -4.83 1.30 20.55
C PRO A 146 -4.53 1.84 21.96
N ARG A 147 -5.32 2.81 22.42
CA ARG A 147 -5.51 3.04 23.85
C ARG A 147 -6.03 1.72 24.38
N ARG A 148 -5.58 1.32 25.58
CA ARG A 148 -6.13 0.18 26.32
C ARG A 148 -7.66 0.33 26.39
N ASP A 149 -8.36 -0.14 25.37
CA ASP A 149 -9.80 -0.23 25.34
C ASP A 149 -10.12 -1.69 25.68
N PRO A 150 -10.67 -1.96 26.89
CA PRO A 150 -11.07 -3.30 27.29
C PRO A 150 -12.16 -3.89 26.39
N ARG A 151 -12.82 -3.08 25.55
CA ARG A 151 -13.95 -3.50 24.68
C ARG A 151 -13.57 -3.74 23.22
N GLY A 152 -12.29 -3.63 22.85
CA GLY A 152 -11.75 -4.24 21.63
C GLY A 152 -12.22 -3.65 20.30
N ALA A 153 -12.76 -2.44 20.26
CA ALA A 153 -13.18 -1.82 18.99
C ALA A 153 -12.02 -1.04 18.33
N SER A 154 -10.89 -1.72 18.11
CA SER A 154 -9.76 -1.18 17.33
C SER A 154 -9.76 -1.85 15.96
N LEU A 155 -10.48 -1.23 15.03
CA LEU A 155 -10.45 -1.45 13.59
C LEU A 155 -10.26 -2.81 12.95
N ARG A 156 -11.22 -3.06 12.09
CA ARG A 156 -11.30 -4.14 11.12
C ARG A 156 -10.53 -3.76 9.85
N VAL A 157 -9.20 -3.79 9.87
CA VAL A 157 -8.47 -4.02 8.60
C VAL A 157 -8.59 -5.52 8.33
N SER A 158 -9.48 -5.90 7.42
CA SER A 158 -9.69 -7.31 7.05
C SER A 158 -9.44 -7.56 5.58
N LEU A 159 -9.02 -8.79 5.27
CA LEU A 159 -8.99 -9.36 3.93
C LEU A 159 -9.74 -10.69 3.99
N GLY A 160 -11.05 -10.63 4.22
CA GLY A 160 -11.84 -11.78 4.64
C GLY A 160 -11.28 -12.34 5.96
N ASP A 161 -11.22 -13.66 6.04
CA ASP A 161 -10.68 -14.40 7.18
C ASP A 161 -9.15 -14.60 7.11
N LEU A 162 -8.47 -13.90 6.20
CA LEU A 162 -7.03 -14.06 6.01
C LEU A 162 -6.23 -13.48 7.19
N PRO A 163 -5.19 -14.20 7.66
CA PRO A 163 -4.38 -13.77 8.80
C PRO A 163 -3.38 -12.69 8.37
N VAL A 164 -3.82 -11.45 8.34
CA VAL A 164 -2.93 -10.30 8.15
C VAL A 164 -2.08 -10.10 9.39
N ALA A 165 -0.76 -9.96 9.21
CA ALA A 165 0.16 -9.80 10.33
C ALA A 165 -0.14 -8.49 11.08
N ARG A 166 -0.32 -8.58 12.41
CA ARG A 166 -0.60 -7.40 13.27
C ARG A 166 0.43 -6.29 13.11
N ARG A 167 1.70 -6.65 12.91
CA ARG A 167 2.80 -5.69 12.67
C ARG A 167 2.57 -4.87 11.39
N ASP A 168 2.04 -5.47 10.33
CA ASP A 168 1.80 -4.81 9.05
C ASP A 168 0.63 -3.83 9.17
N VAL A 169 -0.42 -4.22 9.91
CA VAL A 169 -1.58 -3.35 10.21
C VAL A 169 -1.17 -2.15 11.07
N GLU A 170 -0.42 -2.39 12.15
CA GLU A 170 0.04 -1.33 13.03
C GLU A 170 0.99 -0.36 12.30
N HIS A 171 1.90 -0.88 11.47
CA HIS A 171 2.78 -0.04 10.66
C HIS A 171 1.99 0.77 9.62
N LEU A 172 0.99 0.17 8.96
CA LEU A 172 0.07 0.89 8.07
C LEU A 172 -0.64 2.03 8.81
N ARG A 173 -1.14 1.79 10.02
CA ARG A 173 -1.78 2.82 10.85
C ARG A 173 -0.83 3.99 11.13
N GLN A 174 0.43 3.70 11.45
CA GLN A 174 1.45 4.73 11.66
C GLN A 174 1.73 5.54 10.39
N VAL A 175 1.87 4.88 9.25
CA VAL A 175 2.05 5.48 7.92
C VAL A 175 0.89 6.43 7.59
N LEU A 176 -0.35 5.97 7.78
CA LEU A 176 -1.56 6.76 7.49
C LEU A 176 -1.75 7.92 8.48
N SER A 177 -1.43 7.72 9.77
CA SER A 177 -1.51 8.78 10.79
C SER A 177 -0.57 9.97 10.51
N LEU A 178 0.49 9.74 9.72
CA LEU A 178 1.41 10.80 9.31
C LEU A 178 0.88 11.64 8.15
N GLN A 179 -0.06 11.13 7.35
CA GLN A 179 -0.48 11.78 6.10
C GLN A 179 -1.05 13.19 6.28
N PRO A 180 -1.90 13.49 7.28
CA PRO A 180 -2.36 14.86 7.52
C PRO A 180 -1.22 15.80 7.91
N LEU A 181 -0.26 15.31 8.70
CA LEU A 181 0.89 16.08 9.16
C LEU A 181 1.86 16.36 8.02
N LEU A 182 2.08 15.39 7.12
CA LEU A 182 2.99 15.59 6.00
C LEU A 182 2.50 16.69 5.04
N ARG A 183 1.18 16.82 4.89
CA ARG A 183 0.55 17.83 4.03
C ARG A 183 0.55 19.23 4.65
N ASP A 184 0.51 19.35 5.97
CA ASP A 184 0.48 20.65 6.67
C ASP A 184 1.79 21.46 6.46
N PRO A 185 1.76 22.59 5.72
CA PRO A 185 2.92 23.45 5.53
C PRO A 185 3.29 24.26 6.79
N GLY A 186 2.37 24.41 7.74
CA GLY A 186 2.50 25.26 8.92
C GLY A 186 3.12 24.57 10.14
N LEU A 187 3.65 23.36 10.01
CA LEU A 187 4.15 22.60 11.15
C LEU A 187 5.32 23.31 11.86
N PRO A 188 5.29 23.42 13.20
CA PRO A 188 6.38 24.03 13.94
C PRO A 188 7.66 23.17 13.86
N PRO A 189 8.86 23.77 13.87
CA PRO A 189 10.13 23.04 13.72
C PRO A 189 10.38 21.90 14.73
N ARG A 190 9.76 21.96 15.91
CA ARG A 190 9.82 20.87 16.90
C ARG A 190 9.05 19.63 16.44
N ARG A 191 7.87 19.81 15.83
CA ARG A 191 7.05 18.72 15.30
C ARG A 191 7.68 18.10 14.07
N ILE A 192 8.26 18.92 13.19
CA ILE A 192 9.03 18.44 12.02
C ILE A 192 10.15 17.50 12.47
N ARG A 193 10.98 17.92 13.44
CA ARG A 193 12.04 17.07 14.00
C ARG A 193 11.51 15.76 14.58
N GLY A 194 10.38 15.82 15.29
CA GLY A 194 9.74 14.62 15.84
C GLY A 194 9.23 13.65 14.76
N ILE A 195 8.83 14.15 13.58
CA ILE A 195 8.42 13.32 12.44
C ILE A 195 9.64 12.74 11.73
N LEU A 196 10.70 13.53 11.53
CA LEU A 196 11.97 13.07 10.94
C LEU A 196 12.59 11.90 11.70
N ALA A 197 12.35 11.81 13.02
CA ALA A 197 12.84 10.72 13.86
C ALA A 197 11.97 9.44 13.82
N ARG A 198 10.82 9.42 13.12
CA ARG A 198 9.92 8.26 13.11
C ARG A 198 10.40 7.19 12.14
N ALA A 199 10.42 5.94 12.61
CA ALA A 199 10.76 4.77 11.78
C ALA A 199 9.78 4.56 10.60
N SER A 200 8.52 5.01 10.72
CA SER A 200 7.50 4.91 9.67
C SER A 200 7.55 6.04 8.64
N LEU A 201 8.43 7.03 8.79
CA LEU A 201 8.52 8.14 7.85
C LEU A 201 8.85 7.71 6.41
N PRO A 202 9.83 6.82 6.14
CA PRO A 202 10.13 6.41 4.77
C PRO A 202 8.90 5.88 4.03
N ASP A 203 8.16 4.98 4.69
CA ASP A 203 6.92 4.43 4.13
C ASP A 203 5.81 5.50 4.05
N ALA A 204 5.74 6.45 4.99
CA ALA A 204 4.80 7.57 4.88
C ALA A 204 5.07 8.48 3.68
N LEU A 205 6.34 8.68 3.31
CA LEU A 205 6.71 9.40 2.10
C LEU A 205 6.44 8.58 0.84
N THR A 206 6.73 7.28 0.86
CA THR A 206 6.35 6.36 -0.24
C THR A 206 4.83 6.36 -0.44
N TRP A 207 4.04 6.30 0.63
CA TRP A 207 2.59 6.40 0.55
C TRP A 207 2.15 7.72 -0.08
N LEU A 208 2.72 8.85 0.36
CA LEU A 208 2.39 10.17 -0.17
C LEU A 208 2.77 10.28 -1.66
N GLU A 209 3.88 9.68 -2.08
CA GLU A 209 4.29 9.64 -3.48
C GLU A 209 3.35 8.81 -4.36
N ILE A 210 2.86 7.67 -3.84
CA ILE A 210 1.98 6.77 -4.59
C ILE A 210 0.55 7.32 -4.62
N HIS A 211 -0.01 7.67 -3.45
CA HIS A 211 -1.45 7.95 -3.28
C HIS A 211 -1.77 9.39 -2.91
N GLY A 212 -0.76 10.23 -2.67
CA GLY A 212 -0.95 11.51 -2.00
C GLY A 212 -1.32 12.70 -2.89
N GLU A 213 -1.04 12.61 -4.19
CA GLU A 213 -1.24 13.66 -5.21
C GLU A 213 -0.68 15.05 -4.83
N ASP A 214 0.27 15.12 -3.88
CA ASP A 214 0.83 16.37 -3.34
C ASP A 214 2.36 16.36 -3.52
N SER A 215 2.78 16.77 -4.71
CA SER A 215 4.19 16.80 -5.10
C SER A 215 5.00 17.84 -4.31
N GLU A 216 4.36 18.94 -3.88
CA GLU A 216 5.00 20.00 -3.09
C GLU A 216 5.32 19.52 -1.68
N ALA A 217 4.35 18.88 -1.00
CA ALA A 217 4.60 18.29 0.31
C ALA A 217 5.69 17.22 0.23
N LEU A 218 5.66 16.36 -0.79
CA LEU A 218 6.70 15.34 -0.99
C LEU A 218 8.09 15.96 -1.19
N ALA A 219 8.20 16.99 -2.04
CA ALA A 219 9.47 17.69 -2.28
C ALA A 219 10.02 18.34 -1.01
N ARG A 220 9.15 19.02 -0.24
CA ARG A 220 9.50 19.63 1.05
C ARG A 220 10.04 18.60 2.04
N TRP A 221 9.38 17.45 2.19
CA TRP A 221 9.83 16.44 3.12
C TRP A 221 11.10 15.73 2.68
N ARG A 222 11.28 15.51 1.37
CA ARG A 222 12.54 14.99 0.83
C ARG A 222 13.69 15.94 1.10
N ASP A 223 13.51 17.25 0.91
CA ASP A 223 14.50 18.27 1.26
C ASP A 223 14.86 18.23 2.75
N LEU A 224 13.86 18.13 3.63
CA LEU A 224 14.07 18.03 5.08
C LEU A 224 14.79 16.75 5.51
N VAL A 225 14.56 15.62 4.82
CA VAL A 225 15.28 14.37 5.07
C VAL A 225 16.74 14.48 4.64
N SER A 226 17.01 15.10 3.49
CA SER A 226 18.38 15.26 2.98
C SER A 226 19.20 16.32 3.73
N HIS A 227 18.59 17.44 4.10
CA HIS A 227 19.30 18.61 4.63
C HIS A 227 19.00 18.92 6.11
N GLY A 228 18.05 18.20 6.73
CA GLY A 228 17.61 18.46 8.09
C GLY A 228 16.80 19.75 8.24
N VAL A 229 16.36 20.03 9.48
CA VAL A 229 15.63 21.26 9.78
C VAL A 229 16.61 22.43 9.88
N ARG A 230 16.63 23.31 8.87
CA ARG A 230 17.45 24.53 8.90
C ARG A 230 17.04 25.40 10.09
N ALA A 231 18.01 25.77 10.94
CA ALA A 231 17.76 26.73 11.99
C ALA A 231 17.39 28.09 11.36
N PRO A 232 16.39 28.82 11.89
CA PRO A 232 16.12 30.17 11.42
C PRO A 232 17.39 31.00 11.62
N ARG A 233 17.86 31.66 10.55
CA ARG A 233 18.99 32.60 10.63
C ARG A 233 18.67 33.59 11.74
N ARG A 234 19.36 33.49 12.88
CA ARG A 234 19.28 34.49 13.96
C ARG A 234 19.58 35.84 13.32
N ARG A 235 18.57 36.70 13.12
CA ARG A 235 18.81 38.13 12.88
C ARG A 235 19.69 38.59 14.03
N ARG A 236 20.96 38.87 13.76
CA ARG A 236 21.88 39.48 14.73
C ARG A 236 21.16 40.71 15.27
N ARG A 237 20.69 40.64 16.53
CA ARG A 237 20.19 41.81 17.24
C ARG A 237 21.35 42.80 17.23
N ARG A 238 21.25 43.87 16.42
CA ARG A 238 22.17 45.01 16.50
C ARG A 238 22.17 45.44 17.96
N GLY A 239 23.30 45.24 18.64
CA GLY A 239 23.43 45.59 20.05
C GLY A 239 23.06 47.05 20.23
N ARG A 240 22.09 47.30 21.12
CA ARG A 240 21.87 48.64 21.67
C ARG A 240 23.20 49.07 22.29
N ARG A 241 23.93 49.98 21.63
CA ARG A 241 25.05 50.70 22.23
C ARG A 241 24.48 51.42 23.45
N ARG A 242 24.87 50.97 24.66
CA ARG A 242 24.65 51.73 25.89
C ARG A 242 25.40 53.05 25.74
N SER A 243 24.66 54.14 25.60
CA SER A 243 25.16 55.50 25.74
C SER A 243 25.76 55.63 27.14
N ARG A 244 27.09 55.81 27.22
CA ARG A 244 27.76 56.20 28.47
C ARG A 244 27.25 57.59 28.85
N ARG A 245 26.75 57.74 30.08
CA ARG A 245 26.42 59.05 30.69
C ARG A 245 27.71 59.87 30.79
N ALA A 246 27.66 61.12 30.34
CA ALA A 246 28.67 62.13 30.64
C ALA A 246 28.57 62.58 32.11
N PRO A 247 29.67 62.99 32.76
CA PRO A 247 29.61 63.55 34.10
C PRO A 247 29.06 64.98 34.05
N VAL A 248 28.21 65.32 35.02
CA VAL A 248 27.74 66.69 35.29
C VAL A 248 28.82 67.43 36.07
N PRO A 249 29.20 68.68 35.72
CA PRO A 249 30.04 69.51 36.55
C PRO A 249 29.17 70.34 37.52
N GLU A 250 29.48 70.26 38.81
CA GLU A 250 29.64 71.37 39.75
C GLU A 250 30.19 70.83 41.09
#